data_AF-A0AAV1XJ86-F1
#
_entry.id   AF-A0AAV1XJ86-F1
#
_cell.length_a   1.000
_cell.length_b   1.000
_cell.length_c   1.000
_cell.angle_alpha   90.00
_cell.angle_beta   90.00
_cell.angle_gamma   90.00
#
_symmetry.space_group_name_H-M   'P 1'
#
loop_
_entity.id
_entity.type
_entity.pdbx_description
1 polymer ?
#
loop_
_entity_poly.entity_id
_entity_poly.type
_entity_poly.pdbx_seq_one_letter_code
_entity_poly.pdbx_strand_id
1 'polypeptide(L)'
;MPPCVDLVSRFFKVANDPSGKAVNALEQHIKNLLCPSTPLFFNTLYDPFREGADFVRGYPFSLREGVPTAISHGLWLNIPDYDAPTQLVKPLERNTRYVDTVLTIPKGTLFPMCGMNLAFDRDLIGPAMYFGLMGDGQPIGRYDDMWAGWCCKVICDHLGLGIKTGLPYIFHSKASNPFVNLRKEYKGIFWQEDIIPFFQNLTLPKEANTVQECYINLSKQVKEKLSKLDPYFDKLADAMVTWIEAWDELNPQGASKANGKA
;
A
#
# COMPACT_ATOMS: atom_id res chain seq x y z
N MET A 1 19.50 4.39 29.99
CA MET A 1 18.50 4.03 28.97
C MET A 1 19.27 3.60 27.72
N PRO A 2 19.17 2.34 27.27
CA PRO A 2 19.83 1.95 26.04
C PRO A 2 19.15 2.63 24.85
N PRO A 3 19.89 2.98 23.78
CA PRO A 3 19.31 3.67 22.64
C PRO A 3 18.32 2.77 21.91
N CYS A 4 17.19 3.34 21.50
CA CYS A 4 16.05 2.70 20.83
C CYS A 4 16.39 1.97 19.50
N VAL A 5 17.65 2.02 19.07
CA VAL A 5 18.14 1.46 17.80
C VAL A 5 18.35 -0.06 17.87
N ASP A 6 18.58 -0.62 19.08
CA ASP A 6 18.89 -2.05 19.26
C ASP A 6 17.70 -3.00 19.24
N LEU A 7 16.46 -2.48 19.29
CA LEU A 7 15.25 -3.32 19.21
C LEU A 7 14.84 -3.65 17.77
N VAL A 8 15.22 -2.80 16.79
CA VAL A 8 14.89 -3.01 15.37
C VAL A 8 15.76 -4.12 14.76
N SER A 9 17.01 -4.27 15.21
CA SER A 9 17.96 -5.25 14.68
C SER A 9 17.59 -6.72 14.97
N ARG A 10 16.70 -6.98 15.93
CA ARG A 10 16.31 -8.35 16.32
C ARG A 10 15.13 -8.94 15.55
N PHE A 11 14.36 -8.12 14.82
CA PHE A 11 13.09 -8.59 14.24
C PHE A 11 12.97 -8.48 12.72
N PHE A 12 13.74 -7.61 12.06
CA PHE A 12 13.80 -7.56 10.59
C PHE A 12 15.25 -7.51 10.12
N LYS A 13 15.70 -8.57 9.45
CA LYS A 13 16.96 -8.56 8.72
C LYS A 13 16.66 -8.03 7.32
N VAL A 14 17.51 -7.14 6.82
CA VAL A 14 17.50 -6.83 5.38
C VAL A 14 17.92 -8.08 4.60
N ALA A 15 17.39 -8.25 3.40
CA ALA A 15 17.87 -9.31 2.51
C ALA A 15 19.29 -9.02 2.01
N ASN A 16 19.97 -10.04 1.50
CA ASN A 16 21.15 -9.85 0.67
C ASN A 16 20.75 -9.89 -0.81
N ASP A 17 21.41 -9.08 -1.62
CA ASP A 17 21.33 -9.15 -3.07
C ASP A 17 22.09 -10.40 -3.60
N PRO A 18 22.00 -10.71 -4.92
CA PRO A 18 22.70 -11.86 -5.49
C PRO A 18 24.24 -11.82 -5.36
N SER A 19 24.84 -10.65 -5.09
CA SER A 19 26.27 -10.51 -4.81
C SER A 19 26.63 -10.79 -3.34
N GLY A 20 25.63 -11.02 -2.49
CA GLY A 20 25.79 -11.24 -1.05
C GLY A 20 25.83 -9.96 -0.23
N LYS A 21 25.63 -8.78 -0.84
CA LYS A 21 25.61 -7.50 -0.14
C LYS A 21 24.24 -7.24 0.47
N ALA A 22 24.23 -6.71 1.69
CA ALA A 22 22.99 -6.31 2.36
C ALA A 22 22.25 -5.22 1.57
N VAL A 23 20.96 -5.43 1.35
CA VAL A 23 20.05 -4.48 0.71
C VAL A 23 19.81 -3.29 1.62
N ASN A 24 19.99 -2.08 1.10
CA ASN A 24 19.57 -0.87 1.79
C ASN A 24 18.10 -0.57 1.48
N ALA A 25 17.20 -1.21 2.23
CA ALA A 25 15.75 -1.09 2.00
C ALA A 25 15.25 0.35 2.15
N LEU A 26 15.79 1.11 3.11
CA LEU A 26 15.41 2.52 3.32
C LEU A 26 15.79 3.39 2.12
N GLU A 27 17.03 3.28 1.65
CA GLU A 27 17.49 4.03 0.47
C GLU A 27 16.68 3.67 -0.78
N GLN A 28 16.34 2.39 -0.96
CA GLN A 28 15.52 1.95 -2.11
C GLN A 28 14.09 2.49 -2.04
N HIS A 29 13.45 2.45 -0.87
CA HIS A 29 12.15 3.09 -0.67
C HIS A 29 12.21 4.60 -0.97
N ILE A 30 13.24 5.31 -0.49
CA ILE A 30 13.43 6.73 -0.76
C ILE A 30 13.60 6.98 -2.26
N LYS A 31 14.43 6.20 -2.96
CA LYS A 31 14.59 6.30 -4.42
C LYS A 31 13.26 6.09 -5.15
N ASN A 32 12.46 5.10 -4.73
CA ASN A 32 11.16 4.85 -5.33
C ASN A 32 10.20 6.04 -5.16
N LEU A 33 10.17 6.67 -3.98
CA LEU A 33 9.34 7.85 -3.70
C LEU A 33 9.81 9.09 -4.48
N LEU A 34 11.12 9.29 -4.61
CA LEU A 34 11.70 10.44 -5.32
C LEU A 34 11.64 10.32 -6.85
N CYS A 35 11.41 9.12 -7.40
CA CYS A 35 11.30 8.91 -8.83
C CYS A 35 9.83 8.90 -9.29
N PRO A 36 9.49 9.47 -10.45
CA PRO A 36 8.11 9.48 -10.95
C PRO A 36 7.58 8.07 -11.24
N SER A 37 6.27 7.92 -11.21
CA SER A 37 5.53 6.72 -11.58
C SER A 37 4.87 6.86 -12.94
N THR A 38 4.63 5.75 -13.63
CA THR A 38 3.98 5.71 -14.95
C THR A 38 2.65 4.94 -14.93
N PRO A 39 1.61 5.36 -14.18
CA PRO A 39 0.40 4.56 -13.99
C PRO A 39 -0.56 4.63 -15.19
N LEU A 40 -0.40 5.62 -16.07
CA LEU A 40 -1.35 5.91 -17.16
C LEU A 40 -1.08 5.12 -18.45
N PHE A 41 0.14 4.59 -18.60
CA PHE A 41 0.51 3.73 -19.72
C PHE A 41 1.57 2.75 -19.23
N PHE A 42 1.38 1.46 -19.48
CA PHE A 42 2.27 0.44 -18.94
C PHE A 42 3.55 0.35 -19.79
N ASN A 43 4.70 0.71 -19.22
CA ASN A 43 6.00 0.43 -19.83
C ASN A 43 6.26 -1.07 -19.75
N THR A 44 6.44 -1.73 -20.88
CA THR A 44 6.67 -3.18 -20.92
C THR A 44 8.12 -3.56 -20.64
N LEU A 45 9.03 -2.59 -20.68
CA LEU A 45 10.32 -2.64 -19.99
C LEU A 45 10.12 -2.16 -18.54
N TYR A 46 10.98 -2.59 -17.61
CA TYR A 46 10.94 -2.22 -16.18
C TYR A 46 10.81 -0.70 -15.95
N ASP A 47 10.67 -0.26 -14.69
CA ASP A 47 10.59 1.16 -14.35
C ASP A 47 11.61 2.03 -15.13
N PRO A 48 11.16 2.94 -16.02
CA PRO A 48 12.02 3.67 -16.93
C PRO A 48 12.93 4.69 -16.24
N PHE A 49 12.70 4.98 -14.95
CA PHE A 49 13.53 5.89 -14.16
C PHE A 49 14.67 5.18 -13.43
N ARG A 50 14.85 3.87 -13.66
CA ARG A 50 15.99 3.12 -13.13
C ARG A 50 17.14 3.10 -14.12
N GLU A 51 18.35 3.02 -13.56
CA GLU A 51 19.57 2.81 -14.33
C GLU A 51 19.44 1.57 -15.21
N GLY A 52 19.77 1.70 -16.50
CA GLY A 52 19.70 0.62 -17.48
C GLY A 52 18.30 0.33 -18.05
N ALA A 53 17.27 1.10 -17.68
CA ALA A 53 15.93 1.04 -18.27
C ALA A 53 15.57 2.35 -18.99
N ASP A 54 14.58 2.29 -19.88
CA ASP A 54 14.04 3.45 -20.59
C ASP A 54 12.59 3.14 -21.05
N PHE A 55 11.92 4.12 -21.65
CA PHE A 55 10.63 3.99 -22.31
C PHE A 55 10.76 3.21 -23.61
N VAL A 56 9.93 2.16 -23.76
CA VAL A 56 9.91 1.36 -24.98
C VAL A 56 9.27 2.08 -26.17
N ARG A 57 9.54 1.59 -27.39
CA ARG A 57 8.86 2.04 -28.61
C ARG A 57 7.34 1.92 -28.45
N GLY A 58 6.63 3.00 -28.74
CA GLY A 58 5.17 3.10 -28.63
C GLY A 58 4.70 3.74 -27.32
N TYR A 59 5.59 3.94 -26.34
CA TYR A 59 5.26 4.72 -25.15
C TYR A 59 5.12 6.22 -25.51
N PRO A 60 3.95 6.86 -25.28
CA PRO A 60 3.71 8.25 -25.67
C PRO A 60 4.68 9.23 -25.02
N PHE A 61 5.29 10.12 -25.81
CA PHE A 61 6.23 11.13 -25.30
C PHE A 61 5.60 12.06 -24.25
N SER A 62 4.33 12.42 -24.44
CA SER A 62 3.57 13.27 -23.51
C SER A 62 3.33 12.65 -22.12
N LEU A 63 3.60 11.35 -21.94
CA LEU A 63 3.41 10.64 -20.67
C LEU A 63 4.73 10.24 -20.00
N ARG A 64 5.89 10.65 -20.55
CA ARG A 64 7.21 10.22 -20.06
C ARG A 64 7.68 10.94 -18.80
N GLU A 65 7.12 12.10 -18.49
CA GLU A 65 7.41 12.80 -17.23
C GLU A 65 6.83 12.04 -16.02
N GLY A 66 5.83 11.18 -16.25
CA GLY A 66 5.17 10.40 -15.21
C GLY A 66 4.37 11.29 -14.25
N VAL A 67 4.12 10.75 -13.06
CA VAL A 67 3.42 11.44 -11.97
C VAL A 67 4.18 11.27 -10.65
N PRO A 68 3.97 12.12 -9.63
CA PRO A 68 4.57 11.94 -8.32
C PRO A 68 4.24 10.56 -7.70
N THR A 69 5.21 9.93 -7.07
CA THR A 69 5.03 8.63 -6.39
C THR A 69 4.67 8.86 -4.93
N ALA A 70 3.45 8.47 -4.54
CA ALA A 70 2.97 8.64 -3.18
C ALA A 70 3.33 7.46 -2.26
N ILE A 71 3.44 6.25 -2.81
CA ILE A 71 3.68 5.02 -2.05
C ILE A 71 4.74 4.17 -2.73
N SER A 72 5.67 3.64 -1.93
CA SER A 72 6.62 2.61 -2.30
C SER A 72 6.35 1.34 -1.49
N HIS A 73 6.00 0.26 -2.17
CA HIS A 73 5.66 -1.03 -1.59
C HIS A 73 6.79 -2.08 -1.77
N GLY A 74 7.05 -2.77 -0.67
CA GLY A 74 7.97 -3.86 -0.38
C GLY A 74 7.94 -5.10 -1.25
N LEU A 75 9.09 -5.78 -1.40
CA LEU A 75 9.11 -7.22 -1.70
C LEU A 75 9.76 -8.01 -0.56
N TRP A 76 9.55 -9.32 -0.54
CA TRP A 76 10.00 -10.19 0.56
C TRP A 76 10.85 -11.34 0.03
N LEU A 77 11.93 -11.67 0.73
CA LEU A 77 12.61 -12.96 0.60
C LEU A 77 12.33 -13.83 1.81
N ASN A 78 12.64 -15.13 1.68
CA ASN A 78 12.38 -16.16 2.67
C ASN A 78 10.88 -16.49 2.78
N ILE A 79 10.18 -16.11 3.84
CA ILE A 79 8.76 -16.45 3.99
C ILE A 79 7.91 -15.45 3.18
N PRO A 80 7.20 -15.88 2.12
CA PRO A 80 6.32 -15.00 1.36
C PRO A 80 5.16 -14.50 2.23
N ASP A 81 4.62 -13.34 1.89
CA ASP A 81 3.42 -12.80 2.53
C ASP A 81 2.16 -13.47 1.97
N TYR A 82 1.95 -14.72 2.41
CA TYR A 82 0.81 -15.53 2.04
C TYR A 82 -0.33 -15.37 3.04
N ASP A 83 -1.55 -15.52 2.53
CA ASP A 83 -2.71 -15.82 3.36
C ASP A 83 -2.49 -17.14 4.14
N ALA A 84 -3.17 -17.27 5.28
CA ALA A 84 -3.04 -18.41 6.16
C ALA A 84 -3.39 -19.76 5.49
N PRO A 85 -4.47 -19.89 4.67
CA PRO A 85 -4.72 -21.10 3.89
C PRO A 85 -3.52 -21.50 3.01
N THR A 86 -2.96 -20.57 2.25
CA THR A 86 -1.79 -20.83 1.40
C THR A 86 -0.57 -21.23 2.24
N GLN A 87 -0.35 -20.56 3.37
CA GLN A 87 0.74 -20.91 4.30
C GLN A 87 0.56 -22.32 4.90
N LEU A 88 -0.68 -22.76 5.18
CA LEU A 88 -0.97 -24.11 5.67
C LEU A 88 -0.60 -25.20 4.66
N VAL A 89 -0.85 -24.97 3.36
CA VAL A 89 -0.55 -25.95 2.31
C VAL A 89 0.89 -25.88 1.82
N LYS A 90 1.58 -24.75 2.01
CA LYS A 90 2.97 -24.49 1.59
C LYS A 90 3.89 -24.07 2.74
N PRO A 91 3.96 -24.79 3.88
CA PRO A 91 4.66 -24.32 5.08
C PRO A 91 6.18 -24.23 4.92
N LEU A 92 6.75 -25.00 4.00
CA LEU A 92 8.19 -25.05 3.72
C LEU A 92 8.61 -24.18 2.53
N GLU A 93 7.65 -23.58 1.81
CA GLU A 93 7.97 -22.76 0.64
C GLU A 93 8.72 -21.49 1.07
N ARG A 94 9.75 -21.15 0.31
CA ARG A 94 10.56 -19.95 0.52
C ARG A 94 10.75 -19.21 -0.79
N ASN A 95 10.54 -17.89 -0.78
CA ASN A 95 10.95 -17.04 -1.87
C ASN A 95 12.47 -16.81 -1.82
N THR A 96 13.19 -17.51 -2.67
CA THR A 96 14.64 -17.34 -2.89
C THR A 96 14.94 -16.53 -4.15
N ARG A 97 13.91 -16.14 -4.90
CA ARG A 97 14.06 -15.45 -6.18
C ARG A 97 14.15 -13.94 -5.94
N TYR A 98 15.37 -13.44 -5.91
CA TYR A 98 15.64 -12.00 -6.02
C TYR A 98 15.38 -11.55 -7.46
N VAL A 99 14.41 -10.67 -7.65
CA VAL A 99 14.14 -10.00 -8.92
C VAL A 99 14.52 -8.54 -8.77
N ASP A 100 15.55 -8.11 -9.48
CA ASP A 100 15.95 -6.70 -9.52
C ASP A 100 14.97 -5.90 -10.38
N THR A 101 13.81 -5.58 -9.82
CA THR A 101 12.77 -4.84 -10.54
C THR A 101 12.02 -3.89 -9.63
N VAL A 102 11.64 -2.76 -10.20
CA VAL A 102 10.62 -1.85 -9.69
C VAL A 102 9.61 -1.67 -10.83
N LEU A 103 8.34 -1.58 -10.47
CA LEU A 103 7.22 -1.41 -11.38
C LEU A 103 6.23 -0.41 -10.78
N THR A 104 5.62 0.41 -11.63
CA THR A 104 4.44 1.19 -11.23
C THR A 104 3.19 0.31 -11.28
N ILE A 105 2.36 0.39 -10.25
CA ILE A 105 1.04 -0.24 -10.24
C ILE A 105 0.10 0.57 -11.16
N PRO A 106 -0.45 -0.03 -12.24
CA PRO A 106 -1.27 0.69 -13.21
C PRO A 106 -2.49 1.37 -12.60
N LYS A 107 -2.94 2.47 -13.19
CA LYS A 107 -4.20 3.12 -12.82
C LYS A 107 -5.37 2.15 -13.00
N GLY A 108 -6.30 2.14 -12.05
CA GLY A 108 -7.48 1.26 -12.05
C GLY A 108 -7.18 -0.18 -11.63
N THR A 109 -5.97 -0.50 -11.18
CA THR A 109 -5.59 -1.84 -10.72
C THR A 109 -5.32 -1.85 -9.23
N LEU A 110 -6.10 -2.62 -8.47
CA LEU A 110 -5.86 -2.81 -7.04
C LEU A 110 -4.65 -3.72 -6.80
N PHE A 111 -4.09 -3.65 -5.59
CA PHE A 111 -2.96 -4.48 -5.18
C PHE A 111 -3.09 -4.86 -3.70
N PRO A 112 -2.57 -6.02 -3.27
CA PRO A 112 -2.46 -6.36 -1.86
C PRO A 112 -1.25 -5.63 -1.27
N MET A 113 -1.51 -4.61 -0.45
CA MET A 113 -0.45 -3.87 0.23
C MET A 113 -0.07 -4.56 1.53
N CYS A 114 1.23 -4.82 1.72
CA CYS A 114 1.78 -5.26 2.99
C CYS A 114 2.25 -4.05 3.81
N GLY A 115 1.71 -3.87 5.02
CA GLY A 115 2.05 -2.74 5.89
C GLY A 115 3.46 -2.79 6.50
N MET A 116 4.10 -3.97 6.47
CA MET A 116 5.38 -4.19 7.14
C MET A 116 6.61 -3.76 6.33
N ASN A 117 6.45 -3.55 5.02
CA ASN A 117 7.52 -3.17 4.11
C ASN A 117 6.99 -2.11 3.15
N LEU A 118 6.88 -0.89 3.68
CA LEU A 118 6.14 0.19 3.08
C LEU A 118 6.81 1.51 3.41
N ALA A 119 6.87 2.41 2.45
CA ALA A 119 7.17 3.82 2.65
C ALA A 119 6.15 4.66 1.89
N PHE A 120 5.81 5.83 2.41
CA PHE A 120 4.87 6.74 1.76
C PHE A 120 5.30 8.18 1.97
N ASP A 121 4.91 9.02 1.02
CA ASP A 121 5.03 10.46 1.15
C ASP A 121 3.86 10.99 1.98
N ARG A 122 4.18 11.50 3.17
CA ARG A 122 3.20 12.00 4.13
C ARG A 122 2.34 13.12 3.56
N ASP A 123 2.93 14.00 2.75
CA ASP A 123 2.22 15.15 2.20
C ASP A 123 1.31 14.71 1.05
N LEU A 124 1.72 13.71 0.27
CA LEU A 124 0.93 13.23 -0.87
C LEU A 124 -0.23 12.30 -0.51
N ILE A 125 -0.11 11.46 0.52
CA ILE A 125 -1.13 10.43 0.85
C ILE A 125 -1.35 10.18 2.35
N GLY A 126 -0.62 10.87 3.23
CA GLY A 126 -0.65 10.64 4.68
C GLY A 126 -2.06 10.55 5.30
N PRO A 127 -3.02 11.45 4.98
CA PRO A 127 -4.36 11.36 5.54
C PRO A 127 -5.11 10.07 5.20
N ALA A 128 -4.77 9.39 4.10
CA ALA A 128 -5.38 8.11 3.72
C ALA A 128 -4.67 6.88 4.29
N MET A 129 -3.51 7.05 4.95
CA MET A 129 -2.71 5.97 5.52
C MET A 129 -3.27 5.49 6.87
N TYR A 130 -4.53 5.03 6.85
CA TYR A 130 -5.24 4.49 7.99
C TYR A 130 -5.65 3.04 7.74
N PHE A 131 -5.24 2.16 8.66
CA PHE A 131 -5.40 0.71 8.59
C PHE A 131 -6.76 0.25 9.14
N GLY A 132 -7.67 1.19 9.36
CA GLY A 132 -8.97 0.91 9.94
C GLY A 132 -8.91 0.68 11.45
N LEU A 133 -10.00 0.15 11.98
CA LEU A 133 -10.11 -0.12 13.42
C LEU A 133 -9.20 -1.29 13.79
N MET A 134 -8.12 -0.97 14.51
CA MET A 134 -7.13 -1.92 15.01
C MET A 134 -7.38 -2.29 16.47
N GLY A 135 -6.98 -3.50 16.87
CA GLY A 135 -7.05 -3.98 18.26
C GLY A 135 -7.83 -5.29 18.42
N ASP A 136 -7.84 -5.80 19.64
CA ASP A 136 -8.49 -7.08 19.95
C ASP A 136 -10.01 -7.02 19.67
N GLY A 137 -10.50 -8.06 19.00
CA GLY A 137 -11.92 -8.19 18.62
C GLY A 137 -12.31 -7.45 17.34
N GLN A 138 -11.39 -6.73 16.67
CA GLN A 138 -11.70 -6.12 15.39
C GLN A 138 -11.74 -7.18 14.27
N PRO A 139 -12.84 -7.25 13.50
CA PRO A 139 -13.07 -8.36 12.58
C PRO A 139 -12.22 -8.31 11.30
N ILE A 140 -11.67 -7.15 10.94
CA ILE A 140 -10.79 -7.01 9.77
C ILE A 140 -9.45 -7.73 9.96
N GLY A 141 -8.99 -7.86 11.22
CA GLY A 141 -7.88 -8.73 11.57
C GLY A 141 -6.58 -8.42 10.82
N ARG A 142 -6.17 -9.33 9.93
CA ARG A 142 -4.95 -9.24 9.11
C ARG A 142 -5.23 -8.78 7.67
N TYR A 143 -6.35 -8.11 7.44
CA TYR A 143 -6.73 -7.50 6.16
C TYR A 143 -6.67 -5.97 6.19
N ASP A 144 -6.20 -5.41 7.30
CA ASP A 144 -6.12 -3.99 7.61
C ASP A 144 -5.19 -3.23 6.67
N ASP A 145 -4.05 -3.81 6.33
CA ASP A 145 -3.08 -3.25 5.39
C ASP A 145 -3.55 -3.33 3.94
N MET A 146 -4.14 -4.45 3.52
CA MET A 146 -4.80 -4.52 2.21
C MET A 146 -5.91 -3.47 2.08
N TRP A 147 -6.75 -3.30 3.10
CA TRP A 147 -7.79 -2.27 3.13
C TRP A 147 -7.21 -0.86 2.97
N ALA A 148 -6.18 -0.52 3.74
CA ALA A 148 -5.48 0.76 3.61
C ALA A 148 -4.90 0.94 2.20
N GLY A 149 -4.34 -0.13 1.63
CA GLY A 149 -3.78 -0.15 0.29
C GLY A 149 -4.81 0.13 -0.79
N TRP A 150 -6.00 -0.47 -0.70
CA TRP A 150 -7.10 -0.22 -1.63
C TRP A 150 -7.65 1.19 -1.51
N CYS A 151 -7.83 1.70 -0.28
CA CYS A 151 -8.19 3.10 -0.04
C CYS A 151 -7.17 4.06 -0.67
N CYS A 152 -5.89 3.85 -0.40
CA CYS A 152 -4.82 4.68 -0.94
C CYS A 152 -4.77 4.61 -2.46
N LYS A 153 -4.97 3.41 -3.04
CA LYS A 153 -4.89 3.21 -4.49
C LYS A 153 -5.95 3.99 -5.26
N VAL A 154 -7.22 3.90 -4.85
CA VAL A 154 -8.30 4.62 -5.54
C VAL A 154 -8.15 6.14 -5.39
N ILE A 155 -7.64 6.61 -4.25
CA ILE A 155 -7.35 8.04 -4.02
C ILE A 155 -6.16 8.50 -4.86
N CYS A 156 -5.06 7.73 -4.92
CA CYS A 156 -3.93 8.03 -5.77
C CYS A 156 -4.36 8.12 -7.25
N ASP A 157 -5.16 7.17 -7.72
CA ASP A 157 -5.63 7.15 -9.10
C ASP A 157 -6.52 8.34 -9.46
N HIS A 158 -7.32 8.81 -8.49
CA HIS A 158 -8.17 9.98 -8.61
C HIS A 158 -7.36 11.28 -8.64
N LEU A 159 -6.37 11.41 -7.76
CA LEU A 159 -5.51 12.59 -7.62
C LEU A 159 -4.32 12.61 -8.60
N GLY A 160 -4.19 11.62 -9.46
CA GLY A 160 -3.09 11.55 -10.42
C GLY A 160 -1.74 11.25 -9.77
N LEU A 161 -1.72 10.46 -8.70
CA LEU A 161 -0.52 10.01 -8.00
C LEU A 161 -0.20 8.55 -8.34
N GLY A 162 1.06 8.17 -8.19
CA GLY A 162 1.55 6.83 -8.48
C GLY A 162 1.88 6.01 -7.24
N ILE A 163 1.84 4.69 -7.42
CA ILE A 163 2.32 3.71 -6.44
C ILE A 163 3.33 2.81 -7.14
N LYS A 164 4.49 2.60 -6.53
CA LYS A 164 5.50 1.65 -7.00
C LYS A 164 5.54 0.41 -6.12
N THR A 165 5.81 -0.73 -6.74
CA THR A 165 6.11 -2.01 -6.09
C THR A 165 7.37 -2.61 -6.69
N GLY A 166 8.06 -3.47 -5.96
CA GLY A 166 9.40 -3.92 -6.34
C GLY A 166 10.45 -3.34 -5.42
N LEU A 167 11.65 -3.93 -5.44
CA LEU A 167 12.74 -3.78 -4.45
C LEU A 167 12.52 -2.73 -3.35
N PRO A 168 11.99 -3.16 -2.20
CA PRO A 168 12.89 -3.26 -1.05
C PRO A 168 12.78 -4.61 -0.37
N TYR A 169 13.69 -5.54 -0.69
CA TYR A 169 13.67 -6.89 -0.12
C TYR A 169 14.02 -6.90 1.37
N ILE A 170 13.02 -7.23 2.19
CA ILE A 170 13.21 -7.58 3.60
C ILE A 170 13.29 -9.11 3.73
N PHE A 171 14.17 -9.60 4.61
CA PHE A 171 14.27 -11.02 4.91
C PHE A 171 13.27 -11.37 6.01
N HIS A 172 12.15 -11.98 5.61
CA HIS A 172 11.07 -12.29 6.54
C HIS A 172 11.37 -13.57 7.32
N SER A 173 11.71 -13.45 8.60
CA SER A 173 12.10 -14.59 9.44
C SER A 173 11.00 -15.12 10.37
N LYS A 174 9.83 -14.48 10.43
CA LYS A 174 8.75 -14.83 11.35
C LYS A 174 7.63 -15.55 10.62
N ALA A 175 7.44 -16.84 10.89
CA ALA A 175 6.17 -17.51 10.60
C ALA A 175 5.31 -17.49 11.87
N SER A 176 4.21 -16.74 11.86
CA SER A 176 3.19 -16.84 12.91
C SER A 176 2.39 -18.14 12.76
N ASN A 177 1.65 -18.52 13.81
CA ASN A 177 0.83 -19.74 13.77
C ASN A 177 -0.30 -19.57 12.72
N PRO A 178 -0.31 -20.37 11.64
CA PRO A 178 -1.25 -20.18 10.55
C PRO A 178 -2.70 -20.47 10.96
N PHE A 179 -2.96 -21.31 11.96
CA PHE A 179 -4.33 -21.52 12.46
C PHE A 179 -4.88 -20.29 13.20
N VAL A 180 -4.02 -19.56 13.92
CA VAL A 180 -4.40 -18.31 14.57
C VAL A 180 -4.64 -17.23 13.50
N ASN A 181 -3.78 -17.18 12.48
CA ASN A 181 -3.93 -16.23 11.38
C ASN A 181 -5.22 -16.49 10.60
N LEU A 182 -5.55 -17.76 10.30
CA LEU A 182 -6.79 -18.11 9.60
C LEU A 182 -8.04 -17.59 10.33
N ARG A 183 -8.08 -17.69 11.67
CA ARG A 183 -9.18 -17.12 12.48
C ARG A 183 -9.23 -15.60 12.44
N LYS A 184 -8.12 -14.92 12.15
CA LYS A 184 -8.08 -13.46 11.99
C LYS A 184 -8.41 -13.04 10.55
N GLU A 185 -8.15 -13.91 9.58
CA GLU A 185 -8.31 -13.63 8.15
C GLU A 185 -9.67 -14.06 7.61
N TYR A 186 -10.38 -15.01 8.24
CA TYR A 186 -11.57 -15.63 7.64
C TYR A 186 -12.66 -14.63 7.18
N LYS A 187 -12.91 -13.58 7.96
CA LYS A 187 -13.87 -12.52 7.57
C LYS A 187 -13.34 -11.73 6.39
N GLY A 188 -12.06 -11.34 6.42
CA GLY A 188 -11.41 -10.65 5.30
C GLY A 188 -11.47 -11.46 4.01
N ILE A 189 -11.15 -12.76 4.06
CA ILE A 189 -11.24 -13.68 2.92
C ILE A 189 -12.66 -13.74 2.37
N PHE A 190 -13.68 -13.74 3.22
CA PHE A 190 -15.07 -13.75 2.77
C PHE A 190 -15.51 -12.39 2.21
N TRP A 191 -15.22 -11.32 2.93
CA TRP A 191 -15.62 -9.96 2.56
C TRP A 191 -14.91 -9.42 1.32
N GLN A 192 -13.69 -9.88 1.04
CA GLN A 192 -12.94 -9.40 -0.13
C GLN A 192 -13.71 -9.60 -1.43
N GLU A 193 -14.56 -10.63 -1.52
CA GLU A 193 -15.36 -10.94 -2.70
C GLU A 193 -16.38 -9.83 -3.01
N ASP A 194 -16.78 -9.04 -2.01
CA ASP A 194 -17.63 -7.85 -2.18
C ASP A 194 -16.80 -6.54 -2.15
N ILE A 195 -15.75 -6.47 -1.32
CA ILE A 195 -14.90 -5.28 -1.16
C ILE A 195 -14.10 -4.97 -2.44
N ILE A 196 -13.55 -5.99 -3.10
CA ILE A 196 -12.74 -5.79 -4.32
C ILE A 196 -13.61 -5.24 -5.46
N PRO A 197 -14.77 -5.82 -5.82
CA PRO A 197 -15.67 -5.21 -6.79
C PRO A 197 -16.13 -3.80 -6.39
N PHE A 198 -16.36 -3.55 -5.09
CA PHE A 198 -16.67 -2.21 -4.60
C PHE A 198 -15.57 -1.20 -4.97
N PHE A 199 -14.31 -1.48 -4.64
CA PHE A 199 -13.20 -0.56 -4.95
C PHE A 199 -12.92 -0.46 -6.45
N GLN A 200 -13.11 -1.53 -7.23
CA GLN A 200 -12.95 -1.51 -8.69
C GLN A 200 -13.98 -0.60 -9.39
N ASN A 201 -15.19 -0.49 -8.83
CA ASN A 201 -16.27 0.33 -9.38
C ASN A 201 -16.41 1.69 -8.69
N LEU A 202 -15.64 1.94 -7.64
CA LEU A 202 -15.71 3.18 -6.88
C LEU A 202 -15.29 4.37 -7.73
N THR A 203 -16.10 5.43 -7.70
CA THR A 203 -15.79 6.70 -8.33
C THR A 203 -15.86 7.80 -7.28
N LEU A 204 -14.82 8.64 -7.22
CA LEU A 204 -14.79 9.81 -6.34
C LEU A 204 -15.27 11.05 -7.11
N PRO A 205 -15.94 12.02 -6.45
CA PRO A 205 -16.34 13.27 -7.08
C PRO A 205 -15.13 14.02 -7.64
N LYS A 206 -15.26 14.62 -8.84
CA LYS A 206 -14.16 15.37 -9.49
C LYS A 206 -13.70 16.58 -8.68
N GLU A 207 -14.59 17.07 -7.82
CA GLU A 207 -14.40 18.22 -6.95
C GLU A 207 -13.57 17.87 -5.70
N ALA A 208 -13.44 16.58 -5.35
CA ALA A 208 -12.54 16.13 -4.29
C ALA A 208 -11.09 16.21 -4.79
N ASN A 209 -10.37 17.25 -4.39
CA ASN A 209 -9.01 17.56 -4.87
C ASN A 209 -7.93 17.41 -3.79
N THR A 210 -8.32 17.02 -2.57
CA THR A 210 -7.40 16.70 -1.47
C THR A 210 -7.59 15.25 -1.02
N VAL A 211 -6.58 14.70 -0.35
CA VAL A 211 -6.66 13.33 0.20
C VAL A 211 -7.77 13.25 1.25
N GLN A 212 -7.90 14.26 2.11
CA GLN A 212 -8.97 14.35 3.11
C GLN A 212 -10.36 14.30 2.46
N GLU A 213 -10.64 15.16 1.47
CA GLU A 213 -11.92 15.16 0.77
C GLU A 213 -12.20 13.81 0.09
N CYS A 214 -11.19 13.21 -0.53
CA CYS A 214 -11.31 11.90 -1.14
C CYS A 214 -11.65 10.83 -0.09
N TYR A 215 -10.96 10.82 1.04
CA TYR A 215 -11.16 9.84 2.11
C TYR A 215 -12.53 9.99 2.80
N ILE A 216 -13.02 11.22 2.98
CA ILE A 216 -14.36 11.51 3.49
C ILE A 216 -15.45 11.09 2.49
N ASN A 217 -15.25 11.29 1.18
CA ASN A 217 -16.20 10.80 0.18
C ASN A 217 -16.17 9.26 0.10
N LEU A 218 -15.00 8.66 0.25
CA LEU A 218 -14.85 7.20 0.34
C LEU A 218 -15.59 6.64 1.56
N SER A 219 -15.47 7.25 2.75
CA SER A 219 -16.14 6.76 3.96
C SER A 219 -17.67 6.75 3.81
N LYS A 220 -18.26 7.77 3.16
CA LYS A 220 -19.69 7.80 2.85
C LYS A 220 -20.11 6.62 1.97
N GLN A 221 -19.33 6.32 0.94
CA GLN A 221 -19.61 5.17 0.05
C GLN A 221 -19.42 3.83 0.76
N VAL A 222 -18.41 3.70 1.63
CA VAL A 222 -18.23 2.52 2.49
C VAL A 222 -19.47 2.32 3.36
N LYS A 223 -19.96 3.37 4.03
CA LYS A 223 -21.18 3.31 4.85
C LYS A 223 -22.41 2.91 4.04
N GLU A 224 -22.59 3.47 2.85
CA GLU A 224 -23.76 3.21 2.03
C GLU A 224 -23.77 1.79 1.44
N LYS A 225 -22.60 1.31 0.98
CA LYS A 225 -22.49 0.08 0.18
C LYS A 225 -22.08 -1.14 1.01
N LEU A 226 -21.16 -0.97 1.96
CA LEU A 226 -20.57 -2.09 2.71
C LEU A 226 -21.22 -2.32 4.09
N SER A 227 -21.98 -1.39 4.65
CA SER A 227 -22.71 -1.64 5.91
C SER A 227 -23.72 -2.79 5.83
N LYS A 228 -24.15 -3.16 4.62
CA LYS A 228 -25.00 -4.34 4.37
C LYS A 228 -24.25 -5.67 4.51
N LEU A 229 -22.93 -5.64 4.33
CA LEU A 229 -22.05 -6.81 4.41
C LEU A 229 -21.80 -7.21 5.87
N ASP A 230 -21.49 -6.22 6.71
CA ASP A 230 -21.37 -6.39 8.17
C ASP A 230 -21.47 -5.01 8.87
N PRO A 231 -22.12 -4.91 10.05
CA PRO A 231 -22.20 -3.67 10.84
C PRO A 231 -20.84 -3.03 11.17
N TYR A 232 -19.74 -3.80 11.10
CA TYR A 232 -18.38 -3.29 11.19
C TYR A 232 -18.12 -2.11 10.25
N PHE A 233 -18.60 -2.16 9.00
CA PHE A 233 -18.33 -1.13 8.02
C PHE A 233 -19.04 0.20 8.32
N ASP A 234 -20.16 0.14 9.06
CA ASP A 234 -20.85 1.33 9.56
C ASP A 234 -19.94 2.09 10.55
N LYS A 235 -19.42 1.33 11.52
CA LYS A 235 -18.48 1.86 12.51
C LYS A 235 -17.15 2.28 11.90
N LEU A 236 -16.65 1.53 10.92
CA LEU A 236 -15.41 1.85 10.22
C LEU A 236 -15.56 3.16 9.44
N ALA A 237 -16.68 3.37 8.74
CA ALA A 237 -16.93 4.61 8.02
C ALA A 237 -16.94 5.83 8.94
N ASP A 238 -17.56 5.72 10.13
CA ASP A 238 -17.51 6.79 11.13
C ASP A 238 -16.07 7.01 11.63
N ALA A 239 -15.33 5.93 11.90
CA ALA A 239 -13.93 6.02 12.31
C ALA A 239 -13.02 6.63 11.24
N MET A 240 -13.31 6.42 9.95
CA MET A 240 -12.58 7.05 8.85
C MET A 240 -12.77 8.57 8.85
N VAL A 241 -13.95 9.07 9.22
CA VAL A 241 -14.19 10.52 9.39
C VAL A 241 -13.40 11.05 10.58
N THR A 242 -13.52 10.38 11.73
CA THR A 242 -12.77 10.75 12.96
C THR A 242 -11.26 10.73 12.74
N TRP A 243 -10.75 9.79 11.93
CA TRP A 243 -9.33 9.75 11.57
C TRP A 243 -8.88 11.03 10.85
N ILE A 244 -9.67 11.53 9.90
CA ILE A 244 -9.37 12.77 9.18
C ILE A 244 -9.46 13.98 10.11
N GLU A 245 -10.45 14.03 10.99
CA GLU A 245 -10.57 15.09 12.00
C GLU A 245 -9.34 15.13 12.91
N ALA A 246 -8.92 13.98 13.44
CA ALA A 246 -7.73 13.86 14.28
C ALA A 246 -6.44 14.18 13.50
N TRP A 247 -6.37 13.79 12.23
CA TRP A 247 -5.25 14.16 11.36
C TRP A 247 -5.16 15.67 11.22
N ASP A 248 -6.26 16.35 10.88
CA ASP A 248 -6.23 17.81 10.67
C ASP A 248 -5.96 18.57 11.98
N GLU A 249 -6.44 18.09 13.13
CA GLU A 249 -6.12 18.66 14.45
C GLU A 249 -4.62 18.59 14.78
N LEU A 250 -3.98 17.45 14.48
CA LEU A 250 -2.55 17.23 14.75
C LEU A 250 -1.64 17.80 13.65
N ASN A 251 -2.22 18.15 12.50
CA ASN A 251 -1.52 18.69 11.34
C ASN A 251 -2.17 20.01 10.88
N PRO A 252 -2.30 21.02 11.77
CA PRO A 252 -2.98 22.27 11.45
C PRO A 252 -2.30 22.92 10.25
N GLN A 253 -3.08 23.13 9.19
CA GLN A 253 -2.52 23.49 7.89
C GLN A 253 -1.84 24.86 7.92
N GLY A 254 -0.57 24.89 7.50
CA GLY A 254 -0.07 26.00 6.69
C GLY A 254 -0.45 25.74 5.22
N ALA A 255 -1.70 26.04 4.86
CA ALA A 255 -2.32 25.84 3.53
C ALA A 255 -2.16 24.43 2.93
N SER A 256 -3.18 23.57 3.04
CA SER A 256 -3.29 22.40 2.16
C SER A 256 -3.20 22.85 0.70
N LYS A 257 -2.12 22.45 0.04
CA LYS A 257 -2.03 22.54 -1.41
C LYS A 257 -2.78 21.36 -1.98
N ALA A 258 -3.42 21.54 -3.14
CA ALA A 258 -4.01 20.42 -3.86
C ALA A 258 -2.93 19.34 -4.10
N ASN A 259 -3.24 18.11 -3.72
CA ASN A 259 -2.34 16.98 -3.92
C ASN A 259 -2.40 16.56 -5.39
N GLY A 260 -1.25 16.48 -6.07
CA GLY A 260 -1.17 15.86 -7.40
C GLY A 260 -1.57 16.73 -8.58
N LYS A 261 -1.48 18.06 -8.49
CA LYS A 261 -1.45 18.94 -9.68
C LYS A 261 -0.12 19.70 -9.74
N ALA A 262 0.67 19.41 -10.77
CA ALA A 262 1.57 20.41 -11.34
C ALA A 262 0.75 21.49 -12.05
#